data_AF-A0A2D1LW10-F1
#
_entry.id   AF-A0A2D1LW10-F1
#
_cell.length_a   1.000
_cell.length_b   1.000
_cell.length_c   1.000
_cell.angle_alpha   90.00
_cell.angle_beta   90.00
_cell.angle_gamma   90.00
#
_symmetry.space_group_name_H-M   'P 1'
#
loop_
_entity.id
_entity.type
_entity.pdbx_description
1 polymer ?
#
loop_
_entity_poly.entity_id
_entity_poly.type
_entity_poly.pdbx_seq_one_letter_code
_entity_poly.pdbx_strand_id
1 'polypeptide(L)'
;FGNNVWRELSGGVGAEELKDFPVYGKGLAPSTQYDVLIHILSARHEVNFSVAQAAMAAFGDVIEVKEEVHGFRWIEERDLSGFVDGTENPAGLETRREVAIIKDGVDAGGSYVFVQRWEHNLKQLNRMSVPDQEMMIGRTKEANEEIDGDDRPATSHL
;
A
#
# COMPACT_ATOMS: atom_id res chain seq x y z
N PHE A 1 -11.14 -4.98 -7.56
CA PHE A 1 -11.11 -5.27 -9.01
C PHE A 1 -10.54 -4.08 -9.75
N GLY A 2 -9.86 -4.29 -10.87
CA GLY A 2 -9.42 -3.24 -11.78
C GLY A 2 -10.61 -2.60 -12.51
N ASN A 3 -10.37 -1.46 -13.16
CA ASN A 3 -11.44 -0.65 -13.74
C ASN A 3 -12.30 -1.42 -14.74
N ASN A 4 -11.69 -2.07 -15.74
CA ASN A 4 -12.43 -2.74 -16.82
C ASN A 4 -13.36 -3.83 -16.29
N VAL A 5 -12.82 -4.77 -15.49
CA VAL A 5 -13.62 -5.83 -14.88
C VAL A 5 -14.69 -5.29 -13.93
N TRP A 6 -14.39 -4.25 -13.13
CA TRP A 6 -15.39 -3.67 -12.24
C TRP A 6 -16.56 -3.03 -13.01
N ARG A 7 -16.28 -2.31 -14.12
CA ARG A 7 -17.32 -1.71 -14.95
C ARG A 7 -18.25 -2.75 -15.56
N GLU A 8 -17.73 -3.90 -15.95
CA GLU A 8 -18.54 -5.03 -16.43
C GLU A 8 -19.40 -5.62 -15.30
N LEU A 9 -18.80 -5.88 -14.14
CA LEU A 9 -19.50 -6.47 -12.99
C LEU A 9 -20.57 -5.55 -12.40
N SER A 10 -20.32 -4.24 -12.37
CA SER A 10 -21.26 -3.26 -11.80
C SER A 10 -22.30 -2.75 -12.81
N GLY A 11 -22.19 -3.15 -14.08
CA GLY A 11 -23.01 -2.57 -15.15
C GLY A 11 -22.79 -1.07 -15.33
N GLY A 12 -21.60 -0.58 -15.00
CA GLY A 12 -21.21 0.83 -15.06
C GLY A 12 -21.77 1.71 -13.94
N VAL A 13 -22.41 1.14 -12.92
CA VAL A 13 -22.95 1.89 -11.77
C VAL A 13 -21.89 2.05 -10.69
N GLY A 14 -21.76 3.26 -10.13
CA GLY A 14 -20.84 3.55 -9.02
C GLY A 14 -19.38 3.66 -9.42
N ALA A 15 -18.51 3.72 -8.42
CA ALA A 15 -17.06 3.81 -8.52
C ALA A 15 -16.59 4.93 -9.49
N GLU A 16 -17.14 6.13 -9.36
CA GLU A 16 -16.93 7.26 -10.29
C GLU A 16 -15.45 7.62 -10.50
N GLU A 17 -14.60 7.39 -9.49
CA GLU A 17 -13.17 7.73 -9.54
C GLU A 17 -12.29 6.55 -9.99
N LEU A 18 -12.87 5.35 -10.18
CA LEU A 18 -12.12 4.18 -10.61
C LEU A 18 -11.63 4.36 -12.05
N LYS A 19 -10.33 4.12 -12.22
CA LYS A 19 -9.61 4.22 -13.48
C LYS A 19 -8.41 3.29 -13.46
N ASP A 20 -7.88 2.95 -14.63
CA ASP A 20 -6.59 2.31 -14.73
C ASP A 20 -5.50 3.22 -14.18
N PHE A 21 -4.54 2.65 -13.44
CA PHE A 21 -3.45 3.41 -12.86
C PHE A 21 -2.58 4.05 -13.96
N PRO A 22 -2.42 5.37 -14.01
CA PRO A 22 -1.54 6.01 -14.99
C PRO A 22 -0.09 5.98 -14.50
N VAL A 23 0.86 6.20 -15.41
CA VAL A 23 2.24 6.50 -15.00
C VAL A 23 2.32 7.89 -14.35
N TYR A 24 3.18 8.06 -13.36
CA TYR A 24 3.48 9.37 -12.75
C TYR A 24 4.92 9.77 -12.99
N GLY A 25 5.20 11.08 -12.95
CA GLY A 25 6.55 11.61 -13.19
C GLY A 25 7.11 11.21 -14.56
N LYS A 26 6.26 11.14 -15.60
CA LYS A 26 6.62 10.69 -16.95
C LYS A 26 7.24 9.28 -17.00
N GLY A 27 6.82 8.39 -16.09
CA GLY A 27 7.30 7.00 -16.01
C GLY A 27 8.24 6.73 -14.84
N LEU A 28 8.53 7.72 -14.00
CA LEU A 28 9.27 7.49 -12.75
C LEU A 28 8.50 6.54 -11.82
N ALA A 29 7.17 6.69 -11.75
CA ALA A 29 6.30 5.65 -11.22
C ALA A 29 5.72 4.86 -12.40
N PRO A 30 6.10 3.58 -12.59
CA PRO A 30 5.56 2.74 -13.65
C PRO A 30 4.10 2.36 -13.39
N SER A 31 3.41 1.89 -14.42
CA SER A 31 2.05 1.35 -14.30
C SER A 31 2.03 -0.13 -14.71
N THR A 32 1.45 -0.95 -13.85
CA THR A 32 1.22 -2.39 -14.05
C THR A 32 -0.20 -2.74 -13.59
N GLN A 33 -1.21 -2.19 -14.27
CA GLN A 33 -2.61 -2.44 -13.95
C GLN A 33 -2.98 -3.91 -14.20
N TYR A 34 -3.66 -4.52 -13.22
CA TYR A 34 -4.24 -5.86 -13.30
C TYR A 34 -5.72 -5.85 -12.88
N ASP A 35 -6.41 -6.96 -13.09
CA ASP A 35 -7.87 -7.06 -12.94
C ASP A 35 -8.34 -7.42 -11.53
N VAL A 36 -7.56 -8.21 -10.80
CA VAL A 36 -7.94 -8.73 -9.48
C VAL A 36 -6.80 -8.51 -8.50
N LEU A 37 -7.15 -8.06 -7.30
CA LEU A 37 -6.27 -7.99 -6.14
C LEU A 37 -6.87 -8.86 -5.04
N ILE A 38 -6.04 -9.70 -4.44
CA ILE A 38 -6.39 -10.48 -3.24
C ILE A 38 -5.40 -10.08 -2.15
N HIS A 39 -5.88 -9.46 -1.09
CA HIS A 39 -5.07 -9.05 0.05
C HIS A 39 -5.48 -9.84 1.30
N ILE A 40 -4.56 -10.65 1.82
CA ILE A 40 -4.75 -11.49 2.99
C ILE A 40 -3.81 -11.02 4.09
N LEU A 41 -4.36 -10.68 5.25
CA LEU A 41 -3.60 -10.26 6.42
C LEU A 41 -4.12 -10.95 7.67
N SER A 42 -3.20 -11.37 8.53
CA SER A 42 -3.48 -11.88 9.87
C SER A 42 -2.19 -11.90 10.69
N ALA A 43 -2.29 -12.30 11.96
CA ALA A 43 -1.14 -12.50 12.82
C ALA A 43 -0.32 -13.77 12.49
N ARG A 44 -0.77 -14.62 11.55
CA ARG A 44 -0.22 -15.97 11.33
C ARG A 44 -0.05 -16.26 9.83
N HIS A 45 1.20 -16.32 9.37
CA HIS A 45 1.53 -16.53 7.96
C HIS A 45 1.00 -17.88 7.44
N GLU A 46 1.09 -18.94 8.23
CA GLU A 46 0.61 -20.27 7.87
C GLU A 46 -0.91 -20.34 7.68
N VAL A 47 -1.66 -19.48 8.38
CA VAL A 47 -3.10 -19.29 8.13
C VAL A 47 -3.30 -18.57 6.81
N ASN A 48 -2.55 -17.47 6.57
CA ASN A 48 -2.63 -16.71 5.32
C ASN A 48 -2.33 -17.57 4.10
N PHE A 49 -1.33 -18.46 4.21
CA PHE A 49 -0.97 -19.39 3.15
C PHE A 49 -2.12 -20.33 2.80
N SER A 50 -2.78 -20.91 3.82
CA SER A 50 -3.96 -21.77 3.61
C SER A 50 -5.13 -21.00 2.97
N VAL A 51 -5.34 -19.74 3.36
CA VAL A 51 -6.36 -18.87 2.75
C VAL A 51 -5.99 -18.52 1.30
N ALA A 52 -4.72 -18.30 0.99
CA ALA A 52 -4.26 -18.05 -0.38
C ALA A 52 -4.50 -19.26 -1.28
N GLN A 53 -4.20 -20.48 -0.79
CA GLN A 53 -4.55 -21.72 -1.50
C GLN A 53 -6.05 -21.84 -1.76
N ALA A 54 -6.89 -21.53 -0.77
CA ALA A 54 -8.35 -21.53 -0.93
C ALA A 54 -8.83 -20.48 -1.95
N ALA A 55 -8.20 -19.30 -1.97
CA ALA A 55 -8.51 -18.26 -2.94
C ALA A 55 -8.16 -18.71 -4.37
N MET A 56 -6.99 -19.32 -4.56
CA MET A 56 -6.60 -19.88 -5.87
C MET A 56 -7.52 -21.01 -6.31
N ALA A 57 -7.94 -21.89 -5.40
CA ALA A 57 -8.92 -22.94 -5.71
C ALA A 57 -10.29 -22.37 -6.09
N ALA A 58 -10.72 -21.25 -5.48
CA ALA A 58 -12.00 -20.62 -5.76
C ALA A 58 -12.05 -19.94 -7.14
N PHE A 59 -10.96 -19.29 -7.56
CA PHE A 59 -10.85 -18.73 -8.90
C PHE A 59 -10.56 -19.81 -9.95
N GLY A 60 -9.77 -20.83 -9.61
CA GLY A 60 -9.32 -21.85 -10.57
C GLY A 60 -8.55 -21.22 -11.74
N ASP A 61 -8.81 -21.71 -12.95
CA ASP A 61 -8.08 -21.30 -14.16
C ASP A 61 -8.59 -20.00 -14.80
N VAL A 62 -9.52 -19.28 -14.15
CA VAL A 62 -10.09 -18.03 -14.71
C VAL A 62 -9.20 -16.81 -14.53
N ILE A 63 -8.15 -16.92 -13.70
CA ILE A 63 -7.16 -15.85 -13.48
C ILE A 63 -5.75 -16.34 -13.81
N GLU A 64 -4.92 -15.44 -14.31
CA GLU A 64 -3.47 -15.63 -14.38
C GLU A 64 -2.82 -14.85 -13.23
N VAL A 65 -2.11 -15.53 -12.33
CA VAL A 65 -1.40 -14.86 -11.23
C VAL A 65 -0.15 -14.17 -11.79
N LYS A 66 -0.13 -12.83 -11.76
CA LYS A 66 1.03 -12.04 -12.22
C LYS A 66 2.04 -11.80 -11.11
N GLU A 67 1.58 -11.71 -9.86
CA GLU A 67 2.41 -11.40 -8.71
C GLU A 67 1.80 -11.98 -7.42
N GLU A 68 2.66 -12.56 -6.58
CA GLU A 68 2.34 -13.01 -5.22
C GLU A 68 3.45 -12.54 -4.29
N VAL A 69 3.12 -11.77 -3.24
CA VAL A 69 4.08 -11.17 -2.31
C VAL A 69 3.71 -11.53 -0.88
N HIS A 70 4.68 -12.04 -0.13
CA HIS A 70 4.50 -12.37 1.29
C HIS A 70 5.11 -11.28 2.16
N GLY A 71 4.27 -10.33 2.58
CA GLY A 71 4.66 -9.30 3.54
C GLY A 71 4.82 -9.84 4.96
N PHE A 72 5.70 -9.21 5.73
CA PHE A 72 5.86 -9.46 7.15
C PHE A 72 6.08 -8.14 7.89
N ARG A 73 5.61 -8.06 9.14
CA ARG A 73 5.95 -6.96 10.02
C ARG A 73 7.38 -7.19 10.53
N TRP A 74 8.28 -6.26 10.29
CA TRP A 74 9.64 -6.35 10.80
C TRP A 74 9.75 -5.82 12.24
N ILE A 75 10.94 -5.91 12.82
CA ILE A 75 11.20 -5.51 14.19
C ILE A 75 10.76 -4.06 14.42
N GLU A 76 10.08 -3.80 15.54
CA GLU A 76 9.58 -2.47 15.91
C GLU A 76 8.70 -1.79 14.85
N GLU A 77 8.06 -2.57 13.99
CA GLU A 77 7.23 -2.06 12.88
C GLU A 77 7.98 -1.18 11.87
N ARG A 78 9.29 -1.40 11.74
CA ARG A 78 10.14 -0.67 10.80
C ARG A 78 10.00 -1.18 9.37
N ASP A 79 10.10 -0.27 8.41
CA ASP A 79 10.46 -0.59 7.03
C ASP A 79 11.91 -1.12 6.98
N LEU A 80 12.28 -1.81 5.89
CA LEU A 80 13.62 -2.35 5.71
C LEU A 80 14.72 -1.27 5.68
N SER A 81 14.38 0.00 5.46
CA SER A 81 15.29 1.15 5.63
C SER A 81 15.73 1.38 7.08
N GLY A 82 14.97 0.85 8.04
CA GLY A 82 15.18 1.04 9.48
C GLY A 82 14.36 2.18 10.09
N PHE A 83 13.50 2.87 9.34
CA PHE A 83 12.55 3.84 9.88
C PHE A 83 11.24 3.15 10.29
N VAL A 84 10.62 3.58 11.39
CA VAL A 84 9.28 3.13 11.78
C VAL A 84 8.28 3.62 10.73
N ASP A 85 7.38 2.76 10.29
CA ASP A 85 6.34 3.11 9.32
C ASP A 85 4.93 2.85 9.88
N GLY A 86 4.03 3.78 9.59
CA GLY A 86 2.63 3.72 10.02
C GLY A 86 2.29 4.47 11.31
N THR A 87 3.18 5.34 11.82
CA THR A 87 2.92 6.18 13.01
C THR A 87 1.72 7.11 12.82
N GLU A 88 1.60 7.75 11.65
CA GLU A 88 0.50 8.66 11.31
C GLU A 88 -0.69 7.94 10.66
N ASN A 89 -0.71 6.60 10.65
CA ASN A 89 -1.86 5.87 10.11
C ASN A 89 -3.10 6.13 10.98
N PRO A 90 -4.29 6.27 10.36
CA PRO A 90 -5.54 6.33 11.10
C PRO A 90 -5.67 5.18 12.12
N ALA A 91 -5.83 5.54 13.39
CA ALA A 91 -5.91 4.62 14.51
C ALA A 91 -7.37 4.42 14.96
N GLY A 92 -7.68 3.20 15.41
CA GLY A 92 -9.03 2.84 15.86
C GLY A 92 -10.00 2.55 14.71
N LEU A 93 -11.02 1.74 14.99
CA LEU A 93 -11.96 1.27 13.98
C LEU A 93 -12.78 2.42 13.37
N GLU A 94 -13.20 3.37 14.19
CA GLU A 94 -14.04 4.50 13.76
C GLU A 94 -13.30 5.40 12.76
N THR A 95 -12.13 5.93 13.14
CA THR A 95 -11.34 6.80 12.26
C THR A 95 -10.87 6.09 11.00
N ARG A 96 -10.52 4.80 11.08
CA ARG A 96 -10.16 4.02 9.89
C ARG A 96 -11.33 3.87 8.93
N ARG A 97 -12.55 3.66 9.45
CA ARG A 97 -13.77 3.62 8.63
C ARG A 97 -14.06 4.97 8.00
N GLU A 98 -13.95 6.04 8.79
CA GLU A 98 -14.14 7.41 8.34
C GLU A 98 -13.24 7.77 7.16
N VAL A 99 -11.97 7.34 7.20
CA VAL A 99 -10.98 7.62 6.14
C VAL A 99 -11.12 6.69 4.94
N ALA A 100 -11.35 5.39 5.15
CA ALA A 100 -11.17 4.38 4.10
C ALA A 100 -12.48 3.84 3.50
N ILE A 101 -13.62 4.00 4.17
CA ILE A 101 -14.88 3.35 3.78
C ILE A 101 -15.89 4.38 3.26
N ILE A 102 -16.42 4.14 2.06
CA ILE A 102 -17.47 4.96 1.46
C ILE A 102 -18.72 4.87 2.35
N LYS A 103 -19.26 6.03 2.74
CA LYS A 103 -20.34 6.13 3.74
C LYS A 103 -21.71 5.75 3.19
N ASP A 104 -22.05 6.31 2.04
CA ASP A 104 -23.41 6.36 1.53
C ASP A 104 -23.46 6.07 0.01
N GLY A 105 -24.67 5.82 -0.49
CA GLY A 105 -24.91 5.57 -1.92
C GLY A 105 -24.67 4.11 -2.32
N VAL A 106 -24.57 3.89 -3.64
CA VAL A 106 -24.46 2.54 -4.21
C VAL A 106 -23.16 1.82 -3.84
N ASP A 107 -22.09 2.58 -3.56
CA ASP A 107 -20.77 2.06 -3.20
C ASP A 107 -20.54 2.01 -1.68
N ALA A 108 -21.55 2.28 -0.86
CA ALA A 108 -21.43 2.29 0.60
C ALA A 108 -20.85 0.97 1.14
N GLY A 109 -19.83 1.06 2.00
CA GLY A 109 -19.07 -0.10 2.49
C GLY A 109 -17.89 -0.51 1.60
N GLY A 110 -17.76 0.06 0.40
CA GLY A 110 -16.62 -0.11 -0.50
C GLY A 110 -15.42 0.77 -0.15
N SER A 111 -14.33 0.58 -0.88
CA SER A 111 -13.09 1.35 -0.77
C SER A 111 -12.29 1.29 -2.08
N TYR A 112 -11.54 2.34 -2.38
CA TYR A 112 -10.53 2.32 -3.44
C TYR A 112 -9.21 1.80 -2.89
N VAL A 113 -8.50 0.99 -3.67
CA VAL A 113 -7.24 0.37 -3.25
C VAL A 113 -6.14 0.69 -4.25
N PHE A 114 -4.97 1.05 -3.73
CA PHE A 114 -3.74 1.25 -4.48
C PHE A 114 -2.66 0.32 -3.92
N VAL A 115 -1.93 -0.37 -4.81
CA VAL A 115 -0.80 -1.23 -4.46
C VAL A 115 0.38 -0.90 -5.36
N GLN A 116 1.58 -0.85 -4.75
CA GLN A 116 2.83 -0.62 -5.47
C GLN A 116 3.97 -1.30 -4.71
N ARG A 117 4.72 -2.17 -5.39
CA ARG A 117 5.92 -2.80 -4.83
C ARG A 117 7.14 -1.94 -5.07
N TRP A 118 7.93 -1.74 -4.01
CA TRP A 118 9.20 -1.04 -4.04
C TRP A 118 10.36 -2.02 -3.85
N GLU A 119 11.44 -1.81 -4.60
CA GLU A 119 12.68 -2.57 -4.47
C GLU A 119 13.76 -1.67 -3.87
N HIS A 120 14.07 -1.89 -2.59
CA HIS A 120 15.04 -1.07 -1.87
C HIS A 120 16.48 -1.43 -2.25
N ASN A 121 17.28 -0.41 -2.59
CA ASN A 121 18.73 -0.54 -2.65
C ASN A 121 19.37 -0.16 -1.31
N LEU A 122 19.38 -1.11 -0.36
CA LEU A 122 19.93 -0.86 0.99
C LEU A 122 21.42 -0.51 0.98
N LYS A 123 22.17 -0.93 -0.05
CA LYS A 123 23.58 -0.53 -0.20
C LYS A 123 23.73 0.96 -0.50
N GLN A 124 22.81 1.52 -1.28
CA GLN A 124 22.78 2.97 -1.54
C GLN A 124 22.37 3.72 -0.28
N LEU A 125 21.31 3.28 0.40
CA LEU A 125 20.85 3.88 1.65
C LEU A 125 21.97 3.90 2.71
N ASN A 126 22.65 2.77 2.91
CA ASN A 126 23.72 2.64 3.91
C ASN A 126 24.99 3.46 3.61
N ARG A 127 25.07 4.13 2.44
CA ARG A 127 26.12 5.11 2.15
C ARG A 127 25.77 6.52 2.63
N MET A 128 24.49 6.80 2.86
CA MET A 128 24.03 8.08 3.40
C MET A 128 24.29 8.12 4.90
N SER A 129 24.66 9.30 5.42
CA SER A 129 24.71 9.50 6.87
C SER A 129 23.30 9.39 7.47
N VAL A 130 23.18 9.05 8.75
CA VAL A 130 21.85 9.00 9.41
C VAL A 130 21.13 10.35 9.31
N PRO A 131 21.77 11.51 9.58
CA PRO A 131 21.11 12.81 9.41
C PRO A 131 20.58 13.05 7.98
N ASP A 132 21.31 12.64 6.94
CA ASP A 132 20.82 12.77 5.55
C ASP A 132 19.60 11.87 5.29
N GLN A 133 19.57 10.67 5.88
CA GLN A 133 18.41 9.78 5.78
C GLN A 133 17.21 10.36 6.54
N GLU A 134 17.43 10.96 7.71
CA GLU A 134 16.38 11.61 8.50
C GLU A 134 15.78 12.80 7.74
N MET A 135 16.60 13.60 7.05
CA MET A 135 16.12 14.69 6.18
C MET A 135 15.43 14.19 4.91
N MET A 136 15.80 13.02 4.40
CA MET A 136 15.10 12.37 3.30
C MET A 136 13.70 11.87 3.73
N ILE A 137 13.57 11.36 4.95
CA ILE A 137 12.29 10.82 5.45
C ILE A 137 11.41 11.92 6.06
N GLY A 138 11.97 12.78 6.90
CA GLY A 138 11.25 13.79 7.70
C GLY A 138 11.02 13.39 9.16
N ARG A 139 11.62 12.29 9.63
CA ARG A 139 11.58 11.83 11.03
C ARG A 139 12.96 11.37 11.47
N THR A 140 13.23 11.42 12.77
CA THR A 140 14.46 10.83 13.34
C THR A 140 14.41 9.31 13.27
N LYS A 141 15.54 8.67 12.97
CA LYS A 141 15.56 7.25 12.62
C LYS A 141 15.31 6.34 13.82
N GLU A 142 15.95 6.64 14.95
CA GLU A 142 15.87 5.81 16.16
C GLU A 142 14.58 6.09 16.94
N ALA A 143 14.35 7.36 17.30
CA ALA A 143 13.25 7.81 18.14
C ALA A 143 11.92 8.00 17.39
N ASN A 144 11.95 8.04 16.05
CA ASN A 144 10.77 8.24 15.21
C ASN A 144 10.02 9.55 15.55
N GLU A 145 10.75 10.60 15.91
CA GLU A 145 10.20 11.93 16.16
C GLU A 145 10.11 12.70 14.84
N GLU A 146 8.99 13.39 14.62
CA GLU A 146 8.83 14.23 13.43
C GLU A 146 9.78 15.43 13.45
N ILE A 147 10.44 15.70 12.33
CA ILE A 147 11.23 16.91 12.12
C ILE A 147 10.26 18.00 11.63
N ASP A 148 10.37 19.22 12.19
CA ASP A 148 9.51 20.34 11.79
C ASP A 148 9.53 20.56 10.27
N GLY A 149 8.36 20.88 9.70
CA GLY A 149 8.21 21.14 8.27
C GLY A 149 9.08 22.30 7.78
N ASP A 150 9.34 23.29 8.64
CA ASP A 150 10.23 24.42 8.32
C ASP A 150 11.73 24.04 8.40
N ASP A 151 12.06 22.93 9.07
CA ASP A 151 13.43 22.45 9.32
C ASP A 151 13.84 21.25 8.45
N ARG A 152 12.93 20.72 7.60
CA ARG A 152 13.20 19.62 6.66
C ARG A 152 13.07 20.05 5.20
N PRO A 153 13.75 19.37 4.25
CA PRO A 153 13.61 19.68 2.83
C PRO A 153 12.17 19.48 2.34
N ALA A 154 11.69 20.33 1.43
CA ALA A 154 10.37 20.16 0.79
C ALA A 154 10.22 18.87 -0.05
N THR A 155 11.31 18.12 -0.23
CA THR A 155 11.34 16.81 -0.88
C THR A 155 11.34 15.63 0.12
N SER A 156 11.25 15.89 1.43
CA SER A 156 11.08 14.84 2.43
C SER A 156 9.83 14.02 2.16
N HIS A 157 9.79 12.78 2.65
CA HIS A 157 8.64 11.92 2.43
C HIS A 157 7.36 12.38 3.16
N LEU A 158 7.49 12.93 4.38
CA LEU A 158 6.38 13.47 5.17
C LEU A 158 5.79 14.77 4.60
#